data_AF-A0A502XTD9-F1
#
_entry.id   AF-A0A502XTD9-F1
#
_cell.length_a   1.000
_cell.length_b   1.000
_cell.length_c   1.000
_cell.angle_alpha   90.00
_cell.angle_beta   90.00
_cell.angle_gamma   90.00
#
_symmetry.space_group_name_H-M   'P 1'
#
loop_
_entity.id
_entity.type
_entity.pdbx_description
1 polymer ?
#
loop_
_entity_poly.entity_id
_entity_poly.type
_entity_poly.pdbx_seq_one_letter_code
_entity_poly.pdbx_strand_id
1 'polypeptide(L)' 'MTLTLRPIGAAMSGLATRGAAAFERRRTLRQISRLSDRRLHDIGLERDWDGSILGNGRAI' A
#
# COMPACT_ATOMS: atom_id res chain seq x y z
N MET A 1 25.07 -18.32 27.96
CA MET A 1 24.71 -17.09 27.20
C MET A 1 23.62 -17.44 26.21
N THR A 2 22.36 -17.42 26.66
CA THR A 2 21.21 -17.81 25.84
C THR A 2 20.13 -16.75 25.99
N LEU A 3 19.50 -16.38 24.87
CA LEU A 3 18.26 -15.58 24.74
C LEU A 3 18.42 -14.11 24.35
N THR A 4 18.91 -13.85 23.14
CA THR A 4 18.57 -12.61 22.39
C THR A 4 18.02 -12.88 20.98
N LEU A 5 17.98 -14.14 20.53
CA LEU A 5 17.59 -14.48 19.15
C LEU A 5 16.07 -14.38 18.90
N ARG A 6 15.23 -14.65 19.92
CA ARG A 6 13.76 -14.62 19.80
C ARG A 6 13.17 -13.20 19.64
N PRO A 7 13.59 -12.20 20.44
CA PRO A 7 13.10 -10.81 20.26
C PRO A 7 13.49 -10.22 18.90
N ILE A 8 14.72 -10.49 18.45
CA ILE A 8 15.22 -10.02 17.15
C ILE A 8 14.43 -10.66 16.01
N GLY A 9 14.18 -11.97 16.07
CA GLY A 9 13.35 -12.66 15.08
C GLY A 9 11.93 -12.10 14.96
N ALA A 10 11.29 -11.77 16.09
CA ALA A 10 9.94 -11.18 16.10
C ALA A 10 9.91 -9.76 15.53
N ALA A 11 10.89 -8.92 15.89
CA ALA A 11 11.02 -7.56 15.35
C ALA A 11 11.29 -7.57 13.83
N MET A 12 12.17 -8.45 13.37
CA MET A 12 12.46 -8.63 11.95
C MET A 12 11.26 -9.17 11.18
N SER A 13 10.49 -10.10 11.76
CA SER A 13 9.25 -10.60 11.17
C SER A 13 8.20 -9.50 11.05
N GLY A 14 7.97 -8.71 12.10
CA GLY A 14 7.02 -7.59 12.07
C GLY A 14 7.44 -6.45 11.12
N LEU A 15 8.75 -6.26 10.91
CA LEU A 15 9.28 -5.34 9.90
C LEU A 15 9.11 -5.90 8.49
N ALA A 16 9.35 -7.19 8.27
CA ALA A 16 9.14 -7.85 6.99
C ALA A 16 7.66 -7.81 6.56
N THR A 17 6.72 -8.04 7.49
CA THR A 17 5.28 -7.93 7.21
C THR A 17 4.89 -6.50 6.83
N ARG A 18 5.41 -5.49 7.55
CA ARG A 18 5.17 -4.07 7.21
C ARG A 18 5.80 -3.67 5.88
N GLY A 19 7.01 -4.15 5.58
CA GLY A 19 7.69 -3.94 4.31
C GLY A 19 6.92 -4.55 3.14
N ALA A 20 6.45 -5.79 3.29
CA ALA A 20 5.63 -6.47 2.30
C ALA A 20 4.29 -5.74 2.09
N ALA A 21 3.61 -5.32 3.16
CA ALA A 21 2.37 -4.56 3.05
C ALA A 21 2.55 -3.21 2.34
N ALA A 22 3.65 -2.49 2.62
CA ALA A 22 3.97 -1.24 1.93
C ALA A 22 4.33 -1.47 0.45
N PHE A 23 5.00 -2.58 0.14
CA PHE A 23 5.35 -2.96 -1.23
C PHE A 23 4.11 -3.33 -2.04
N GLU A 24 3.25 -4.19 -1.51
CA GLU A 24 1.98 -4.55 -2.14
C GLU A 24 1.10 -3.31 -2.35
N ARG A 25 0.98 -2.43 -1.35
CA ARG A 25 0.27 -1.15 -1.51
C ARG A 25 0.81 -0.32 -2.67
N ARG A 26 2.14 -0.17 -2.79
CA ARG A 26 2.76 0.56 -3.91
C ARG A 26 2.50 -0.11 -5.26
N ARG A 27 2.51 -1.44 -5.30
CA ARG A 27 2.21 -2.21 -6.50
C ARG A 27 0.77 -2.01 -6.93
N THR A 28 -0.17 -2.11 -5.99
CA THR A 28 -1.60 -1.87 -6.23
C THR A 28 -1.85 -0.45 -6.71
N LEU A 29 -1.26 0.57 -6.05
CA LEU A 29 -1.37 1.96 -6.50
C LEU A 29 -0.83 2.17 -7.91
N ARG A 30 0.28 1.53 -8.29
CA ARG A 30 0.80 1.58 -9.68
C ARG A 30 -0.11 0.91 -10.71
N GLN A 31 -0.86 -0.11 -10.30
CA GLN A 31 -1.83 -0.78 -11.18
C GLN A 31 -3.09 0.08 -11.33
N ILE A 32 -3.60 0.61 -10.21
CA ILE A 32 -4.74 1.53 -10.19
C ILE A 32 -4.42 2.80 -10.98
N SER A 33 -3.19 3.34 -10.85
CA SER A 33 -2.77 4.52 -11.60
C SER A 33 -2.72 4.32 -13.11
N ARG A 34 -2.71 3.06 -13.60
CA ARG A 34 -2.79 2.74 -15.03
C ARG A 34 -4.22 2.57 -15.53
N LEU A 35 -5.20 2.52 -14.64
CA LEU A 35 -6.61 2.46 -15.00
C LEU A 35 -7.07 3.83 -15.52
N SER A 36 -7.97 3.80 -16.49
CA SER A 36 -8.66 5.00 -16.97
C SER A 36 -9.60 5.53 -15.90
N ASP A 37 -9.92 6.82 -15.96
CA ASP A 37 -10.77 7.48 -14.95
C ASP A 37 -12.16 6.84 -14.86
N ARG A 38 -12.69 6.34 -15.98
CA ARG A 38 -13.95 5.56 -15.99
C ARG A 38 -13.84 4.29 -15.16
N ARG A 39 -12.73 3.55 -15.27
CA ARG A 39 -12.51 2.34 -14.47
C ARG A 39 -12.21 2.65 -13.01
N LEU A 40 -11.55 3.77 -12.73
CA LEU A 40 -11.39 4.22 -11.35
C LEU A 40 -12.76 4.49 -10.71
N HIS A 41 -13.62 5.22 -11.42
CA HIS A 41 -14.94 5.59 -10.94
C HIS A 41 -15.84 4.37 -10.68
N ASP A 42 -15.77 3.34 -11.54
CA ASP A 42 -16.47 2.06 -11.35
C ASP A 42 -16.10 1.34 -10.04
N ILE A 43 -14.90 1.60 -9.50
CA ILE A 43 -14.38 1.01 -8.25
C ILE A 43 -14.58 1.99 -7.07
N GLY A 44 -15.24 3.13 -7.30
CA GLY A 44 -15.41 4.19 -6.30
C GLY A 44 -14.14 4.99 -6.02
N LEU A 45 -13.19 4.98 -6.96
CA LEU A 45 -11.97 5.78 -6.92
C LEU A 45 -12.06 6.93 -7.91
N GLU A 46 -11.41 8.03 -7.56
CA GLU A 46 -11.34 9.23 -8.38
C GLU A 46 -9.88 9.60 -8.57
N ARG A 47 -9.57 10.28 -9.68
CA ARG A 47 -8.25 10.85 -9.90
C ARG A 47 -8.36 12.35 -9.78
N ASP A 48 -7.56 12.92 -8.88
CA ASP A 48 -7.48 14.37 -8.72
C ASP A 48 -6.71 15.00 -9.88
N TRP A 49 -6.78 16.34 -9.99
CA TRP A 49 -6.14 17.11 -11.06
C TRP A 49 -4.62 16.95 -11.11
N ASP A 50 -3.98 16.64 -9.99
CA ASP A 50 -2.54 16.38 -9.85
C ASP A 50 -2.14 14.93 -10.21
N GLY A 51 -3.14 14.08 -10.52
CA GLY A 51 -2.96 12.67 -10.85
C GLY A 51 -3.01 11.72 -9.65
N SER A 52 -3.17 12.25 -8.42
CA SER A 52 -3.36 11.48 -7.19
C SER A 52 -4.67 10.69 -7.24
N ILE A 53 -4.69 9.51 -6.62
CA ILE A 53 -5.93 8.72 -6.51
C ILE A 53 -6.61 9.05 -5.19
N LEU A 54 -7.88 9.41 -5.27
CA LEU A 54 -8.78 9.66 -4.16
C LEU A 54 -9.74 8.48 -4.01
N GLY A 55 -9.99 8.05 -2.78
CA GLY A 55 -11.13 7.20 -2.43
C GLY A 55 -12.07 8.00 -1.53
N ASN A 56 -13.32 8.18 -1.95
CA ASN A 56 -14.32 8.98 -1.21
C ASN A 56 -13.81 10.39 -0.83
N GLY A 57 -13.10 11.07 -1.75
CA GLY A 57 -12.55 12.41 -1.51
C GLY A 57 -11.31 12.48 -0.61
N ARG A 58 -10.68 11.34 -0.27
CA ARG A 58 -9.41 11.28 0.48
C ARG A 58 -8.32 10.59 -0.32
N ALA A 59 -7.11 11.14 -0.30
CA ALA A 59 -5.95 10.52 -0.91
C ALA A 59 -5.64 9.15 -0.27
N ILE A 60 -5.36 8.15 -1.12
CA ILE A 60 -5.08 6.76 -0.72
C ILE A 60 -3.69 6.26 -1.12
#